data_AF-A0A812PPF4-F1
#
_entry.id   AF-A0A812PPF4-F1
#
_cell.length_a   1.000
_cell.length_b   1.000
_cell.length_c   1.000
_cell.angle_alpha   90.00
_cell.angle_beta   90.00
_cell.angle_gamma   90.00
#
_symmetry.space_group_name_H-M   'P 1'
#
loop_
_entity.id
_entity.type
_entity.pdbx_description
1 polymer ?
#
loop_
_entity_poly.entity_id
_entity_poly.type
_entity_poly.pdbx_seq_one_letter_code
_entity_poly.pdbx_strand_id
1 'polypeptide(L)'
;MATLTPENRRRRAKDDKDDDLDDADDFGALFEAPKRVALTAEQKVKLAEWYNIAETNLKIHQISEKKFEFLYFWVSVLPTLVLSSLTSVLSLLSDIFPNFQFWGLILATLSTLNGIIVGVSAFWKWQAKMEKGRFAAQEYDNLKQRLNLWRTKIEYNKMTFLMVLEEVEQTLNLGVFLNDIMKTCGPPDEYLVAKVKQEIAMQAFHAAKRLERRRQQVAGSAGAERKEDLQQQQI
;
A
#
# COMPACT_ATOMS: atom_id res chain seq x y z
N MET A 1 -43.30 -8.73 -11.32
CA MET A 1 -42.83 -9.40 -10.08
C MET A 1 -43.89 -10.40 -9.67
N ALA A 2 -43.64 -11.71 -9.85
CA ALA A 2 -44.61 -12.74 -9.54
C ALA A 2 -44.42 -13.23 -8.09
N THR A 3 -45.39 -12.92 -7.24
CA THR A 3 -45.45 -13.39 -5.84
C THR A 3 -45.96 -14.82 -5.79
N LEU A 4 -45.09 -15.75 -5.39
CA LEU A 4 -45.43 -17.16 -5.17
C LEU A 4 -46.36 -17.29 -3.95
N THR A 5 -47.48 -18.01 -4.13
CA THR A 5 -48.50 -18.26 -3.11
C THR A 5 -48.02 -19.26 -2.04
N PRO A 6 -48.52 -19.17 -0.78
CA PRO A 6 -48.06 -19.97 0.37
C PRO A 6 -48.19 -21.49 0.17
N GLU A 7 -49.10 -21.90 -0.70
CA GLU A 7 -49.45 -23.31 -0.94
C GLU A 7 -48.33 -24.08 -1.68
N ASN A 8 -47.53 -23.39 -2.50
CA ASN A 8 -46.38 -23.99 -3.20
C ASN A 8 -45.15 -24.22 -2.31
N ARG A 9 -45.10 -23.65 -1.09
CA ARG A 9 -43.98 -23.91 -0.15
C ARG A 9 -44.09 -25.27 0.55
N ARG A 10 -45.30 -25.81 0.72
CA ARG A 10 -45.49 -27.04 1.51
C ARG A 10 -45.18 -28.33 0.73
N ARG A 11 -45.23 -28.31 -0.61
CA ARG A 11 -44.94 -29.49 -1.43
C ARG A 11 -43.44 -29.74 -1.66
N ARG A 12 -42.57 -28.74 -1.47
CA ARG A 12 -41.11 -28.94 -1.56
C ARG A 12 -40.45 -29.46 -0.28
N ALA A 13 -41.17 -29.47 0.85
CA ALA A 13 -40.58 -29.88 2.13
C ALA A 13 -40.72 -31.38 2.43
N LYS A 14 -41.25 -32.18 1.49
CA LYS A 14 -41.62 -33.57 1.76
C LYS A 14 -40.94 -34.64 0.88
N ASP A 15 -40.18 -34.23 -0.14
CA ASP A 15 -39.47 -35.16 -1.02
C ASP A 15 -37.95 -35.28 -0.70
N ASP A 16 -37.42 -34.51 0.26
CA ASP A 16 -35.97 -34.49 0.55
C ASP A 16 -35.58 -35.32 1.79
N LYS A 17 -36.25 -36.44 2.10
CA LYS A 17 -36.04 -37.11 3.40
C LYS A 17 -35.54 -38.55 3.44
N ASP A 18 -35.43 -39.26 2.33
CA ASP A 18 -35.09 -40.69 2.38
C ASP A 18 -34.08 -41.12 1.29
N ASP A 19 -33.03 -40.32 1.05
CA ASP A 19 -31.85 -40.78 0.29
C ASP A 19 -30.65 -40.93 1.26
N ASP A 20 -30.53 -42.14 1.79
CA ASP A 20 -29.32 -42.94 2.00
C ASP A 20 -28.04 -42.21 2.50
N LEU A 21 -27.86 -42.28 3.81
CA LEU A 21 -26.66 -41.90 4.59
C LEU A 21 -25.63 -43.06 4.66
N ASP A 22 -25.20 -43.61 3.53
CA ASP A 22 -24.21 -44.71 3.51
C ASP A 22 -22.81 -44.33 2.94
N ASP A 23 -22.55 -43.05 2.61
CA ASP A 23 -21.26 -42.58 2.07
C ASP A 23 -20.34 -41.88 3.11
N ALA A 24 -20.47 -42.20 4.41
CA ALA A 24 -19.73 -41.49 5.47
C ALA A 24 -18.23 -41.83 5.58
N ASP A 25 -17.74 -42.85 4.86
CA ASP A 25 -16.39 -43.40 5.08
C ASP A 25 -15.32 -42.95 4.06
N ASP A 26 -15.66 -42.14 3.03
CA ASP A 26 -14.67 -41.65 2.04
C ASP A 26 -14.24 -40.18 2.23
N PHE A 27 -14.47 -39.60 3.42
CA PHE A 27 -13.88 -38.29 3.77
C PHE A 27 -12.37 -38.38 4.09
N GLY A 28 -11.81 -39.58 4.25
CA GLY A 28 -10.40 -39.80 4.57
C GLY A 28 -9.43 -39.39 3.46
N ALA A 29 -9.84 -39.46 2.20
CA ALA A 29 -9.00 -39.10 1.04
C ALA A 29 -8.98 -37.58 0.74
N LEU A 30 -9.89 -36.80 1.32
CA LEU A 30 -10.02 -35.36 1.07
C LEU A 30 -9.04 -34.49 1.88
N PHE A 31 -8.30 -35.08 2.82
CA PHE A 31 -7.36 -34.39 3.71
C PHE A 31 -5.91 -34.88 3.58
N GLU A 32 -5.52 -35.42 2.42
CA GLU A 32 -4.09 -35.58 2.14
C GLU A 32 -3.43 -34.20 2.24
N ALA A 33 -2.58 -34.03 3.28
CA ALA A 33 -1.90 -32.78 3.53
C ALA A 33 -1.13 -32.39 2.25
N PRO A 34 -1.39 -31.20 1.67
CA PRO A 34 -0.82 -30.82 0.39
C PRO A 34 0.70 -30.95 0.45
N LYS A 35 1.25 -31.80 -0.41
CA LYS A 35 2.69 -32.07 -0.48
C LYS A 35 3.39 -30.77 -0.84
N ARG A 36 4.07 -30.16 0.14
CA ARG A 36 4.75 -28.88 -0.04
C ARG A 36 5.86 -29.04 -1.07
N VAL A 37 5.73 -28.35 -2.20
CA VAL A 37 6.79 -28.29 -3.21
C VAL A 37 7.77 -27.21 -2.79
N ALA A 38 9.03 -27.60 -2.56
CA ALA A 38 10.08 -26.65 -2.27
C ALA A 38 10.47 -25.90 -3.56
N LEU A 39 10.24 -24.59 -3.59
CA LEU A 39 10.75 -23.72 -4.66
C LEU A 39 12.28 -23.82 -4.76
N THR A 40 12.79 -23.78 -5.99
CA THR A 40 14.24 -23.71 -6.22
C THR A 40 14.81 -22.38 -5.71
N ALA A 41 16.12 -22.31 -5.47
CA ALA A 41 16.77 -21.09 -5.00
C ALA A 41 16.57 -19.92 -5.97
N GLU A 42 16.70 -20.16 -7.28
CA GLU A 42 16.51 -19.15 -8.32
C GLU A 42 15.09 -18.59 -8.35
N GLN A 43 14.08 -19.45 -8.21
CA GLN A 43 12.68 -19.06 -8.18
C GLN A 43 12.37 -18.15 -6.99
N LYS A 44 12.94 -18.49 -5.82
CA LYS A 44 12.82 -17.66 -4.61
C LYS A 44 13.46 -16.29 -4.80
N VAL A 45 14.63 -16.22 -5.44
CA VAL A 45 15.33 -14.96 -5.71
C VAL A 45 14.51 -14.07 -6.64
N LYS A 46 14.00 -14.59 -7.76
CA LYS A 46 13.16 -13.80 -8.69
C LYS A 46 11.88 -13.29 -8.04
N LEU A 47 11.18 -14.14 -7.29
CA LEU A 47 9.95 -13.74 -6.62
C LEU A 47 10.21 -12.68 -5.54
N ALA A 48 11.35 -12.78 -4.83
CA ALA A 48 11.78 -11.76 -3.89
C ALA A 48 12.15 -10.44 -4.58
N GLU A 49 12.79 -10.49 -5.76
CA GLU A 49 13.12 -9.31 -6.55
C GLU A 49 11.86 -8.54 -6.96
N TRP A 50 10.87 -9.22 -7.55
CA TRP A 50 9.60 -8.58 -7.93
C TRP A 50 8.85 -8.01 -6.73
N TYR A 51 8.85 -8.74 -5.61
CA TYR A 51 8.26 -8.26 -4.37
C TYR A 51 8.96 -6.98 -3.87
N ASN A 52 10.30 -6.96 -3.89
CA ASN A 52 11.07 -5.80 -3.47
C ASN A 52 10.82 -4.58 -4.37
N ILE A 53 10.69 -4.78 -5.68
CA ILE A 53 10.33 -3.71 -6.62
C ILE A 53 8.95 -3.15 -6.28
N ALA A 54 7.95 -4.01 -6.14
CA ALA A 54 6.58 -3.61 -5.80
C ALA A 54 6.53 -2.89 -4.45
N GLU A 55 7.20 -3.41 -3.42
CA GLU A 55 7.22 -2.80 -2.08
C GLU A 55 7.95 -1.45 -2.08
N THR A 56 9.06 -1.32 -2.80
CA THR A 56 9.82 -0.08 -2.88
C THR A 56 8.99 1.01 -3.56
N ASN A 57 8.37 0.69 -4.70
CA ASN A 57 7.52 1.64 -5.42
C ASN A 57 6.26 1.99 -4.63
N LEU A 58 5.62 1.03 -3.96
CA LEU A 58 4.51 1.27 -3.05
C LEU A 58 4.87 2.32 -1.99
N LYS A 59 6.01 2.14 -1.30
CA LYS A 59 6.49 3.07 -0.28
C LYS A 59 6.75 4.46 -0.84
N ILE A 60 7.38 4.55 -2.02
CA ILE A 60 7.66 5.83 -2.69
C ILE A 60 6.34 6.59 -2.95
N HIS A 61 5.33 5.90 -3.50
CA HIS A 61 4.05 6.52 -3.83
C HIS A 61 3.22 6.88 -2.59
N GLN A 62 3.25 6.07 -1.52
CA GLN A 62 2.62 6.39 -0.23
C GLN A 62 3.26 7.61 0.45
N ILE A 63 4.58 7.75 0.41
CA ILE A 63 5.27 8.92 0.95
C ILE A 63 4.94 10.16 0.11
N SER A 64 4.89 10.00 -1.21
CA SER A 64 4.49 11.07 -2.13
C SER A 64 3.08 11.58 -1.83
N GLU A 65 2.11 10.67 -1.67
CA GLU A 65 0.73 11.00 -1.30
C GLU A 65 0.67 11.87 -0.03
N LYS A 66 1.29 11.39 1.06
CA LYS A 66 1.33 12.13 2.33
C LYS A 66 2.04 13.47 2.23
N LYS A 67 3.11 13.56 1.44
CA LYS A 67 3.86 14.80 1.23
C LYS A 67 2.99 15.84 0.50
N PHE A 68 2.28 15.43 -0.55
CA PHE A 68 1.40 16.33 -1.29
C PHE A 68 0.16 16.73 -0.50
N GLU A 69 -0.38 15.83 0.33
CA GLU A 69 -1.45 16.15 1.29
C GLU A 69 -0.99 17.24 2.26
N PHE A 70 0.18 17.07 2.86
CA PHE A 70 0.75 18.04 3.80
C PHE A 70 1.03 19.39 3.13
N LEU A 71 1.72 19.39 1.98
CA LEU A 71 2.01 20.61 1.24
C LEU A 71 0.72 21.33 0.83
N TYR A 72 -0.30 20.58 0.42
CA TYR A 72 -1.58 21.15 0.07
C TYR A 72 -2.25 21.88 1.23
N PHE A 73 -2.33 21.24 2.39
CA PHE A 73 -2.94 21.86 3.55
C PHE A 73 -2.17 23.11 4.00
N TRP A 74 -0.85 23.01 4.16
CA TRP A 74 -0.05 24.08 4.77
C TRP A 74 0.33 25.22 3.83
N VAL A 75 0.49 24.95 2.53
CA VAL A 75 0.93 25.96 1.55
C VAL A 75 -0.24 26.58 0.80
N SER A 76 -1.34 25.85 0.61
CA SER A 76 -2.51 26.37 -0.12
C SER A 76 -3.67 26.69 0.81
N VAL A 77 -4.16 25.72 1.58
CA VAL A 77 -5.40 25.90 2.36
C VAL A 77 -5.20 26.91 3.48
N LEU A 78 -4.20 26.70 4.33
CA LEU A 78 -3.99 27.55 5.51
C LEU A 78 -3.70 29.01 5.16
N PRO A 79 -2.80 29.36 4.23
CA PRO A 79 -2.54 30.75 3.88
C PRO A 79 -3.78 31.41 3.28
N THR A 80 -4.54 30.68 2.46
CA THR A 80 -5.79 31.21 1.88
C THR A 80 -6.84 31.51 2.95
N LEU A 81 -6.98 30.64 3.95
CA LEU A 81 -7.87 30.88 5.09
C LEU A 81 -7.42 32.10 5.92
N VAL A 82 -6.12 32.22 6.19
CA VAL A 82 -5.54 33.37 6.92
C VAL A 82 -5.77 34.66 6.13
N LEU A 83 -5.43 34.70 4.84
CA LEU A 83 -5.66 35.84 3.96
C LEU A 83 -7.14 36.21 3.90
N SER A 84 -8.04 35.23 3.74
CA SER A 84 -9.48 35.49 3.70
C SER A 84 -9.99 36.09 5.01
N SER A 85 -9.52 35.60 6.16
CA SER A 85 -9.87 36.18 7.46
C SER A 85 -9.37 37.61 7.61
N LEU A 86 -8.15 37.89 7.14
CA LEU A 86 -7.54 39.23 7.17
C LEU A 86 -8.28 40.21 6.27
N THR A 87 -8.72 39.78 5.09
CA THR A 87 -9.55 40.58 4.18
C THR A 87 -10.88 40.96 4.83
N SER A 88 -11.54 40.04 5.56
CA SER A 88 -12.77 40.35 6.29
C SER A 88 -12.55 41.42 7.37
N VAL A 89 -11.44 41.36 8.11
CA VAL A 89 -11.10 42.39 9.12
C VAL A 89 -10.80 43.74 8.46
N LEU A 90 -10.03 43.74 7.37
CA LEU A 90 -9.71 44.97 6.62
C LEU A 90 -10.96 45.61 5.99
N SER A 91 -11.92 44.79 5.53
CA SER A 91 -13.20 45.29 5.02
C SER A 91 -13.97 46.07 6.08
N LEU A 92 -14.00 45.58 7.32
CA LEU A 92 -14.65 46.28 8.45
C LEU A 92 -13.95 47.59 8.80
N LEU A 93 -12.62 47.66 8.67
CA LEU A 93 -11.84 48.88 8.92
C LEU A 93 -11.99 49.93 7.80
N SER A 94 -12.39 49.51 6.59
CA SER A 94 -12.53 50.41 5.43
C SER A 94 -13.69 51.41 5.55
N ASP A 95 -14.65 51.15 6.45
CA ASP A 95 -15.74 52.06 6.79
C ASP A 95 -15.23 53.36 7.47
N ILE A 96 -13.98 53.37 7.93
CA ILE A 96 -13.36 54.51 8.63
C ILE A 96 -12.80 55.56 7.64
N PHE A 97 -12.47 55.18 6.39
CA PHE A 97 -11.79 56.06 5.42
C PHE A 97 -12.58 56.20 4.09
N PRO A 98 -13.51 57.15 3.97
CA PRO A 98 -14.49 57.21 2.88
C PRO A 98 -13.94 57.60 1.49
N ASN A 99 -12.83 58.33 1.42
CA ASN A 99 -12.41 58.98 0.17
C ASN A 99 -11.73 58.05 -0.87
N PHE A 100 -11.45 56.78 -0.52
CA PHE A 100 -10.82 55.80 -1.41
C PHE A 100 -11.65 54.52 -1.63
N GLN A 101 -12.91 54.52 -1.17
CA GLN A 101 -13.70 53.30 -1.03
C GLN A 101 -13.96 52.56 -2.35
N PHE A 102 -14.33 53.26 -3.43
CA PHE A 102 -14.77 52.58 -4.66
C PHE A 102 -13.63 51.89 -5.43
N TRP A 103 -12.53 52.59 -5.70
CA TRP A 103 -11.38 52.02 -6.41
C TRP A 103 -10.60 51.02 -5.55
N GLY A 104 -10.52 51.26 -4.25
CA GLY A 104 -9.94 50.31 -3.29
C GLY A 104 -10.72 48.99 -3.24
N LEU A 105 -12.06 49.07 -3.23
CA LEU A 105 -12.93 47.90 -3.27
C LEU A 105 -12.77 47.11 -4.59
N ILE A 106 -12.71 47.79 -5.74
CA ILE A 106 -12.52 47.15 -7.05
C ILE A 106 -11.16 46.44 -7.14
N LEU A 107 -10.08 47.09 -6.68
CA LEU A 107 -8.75 46.48 -6.68
C LEU A 107 -8.66 45.31 -5.67
N ALA A 108 -9.27 45.45 -4.49
CA ALA A 108 -9.32 44.39 -3.49
C ALA A 108 -10.11 43.17 -3.99
N THR A 109 -11.27 43.40 -4.61
CA THR A 109 -12.09 42.32 -5.20
C THR A 109 -11.36 41.64 -6.35
N LEU A 110 -10.77 42.38 -7.29
CA LEU A 110 -9.98 41.81 -8.39
C LEU A 110 -8.75 41.03 -7.88
N SER A 111 -8.06 41.55 -6.87
CA SER A 111 -6.92 40.87 -6.24
C SER A 111 -7.33 39.56 -5.57
N THR A 112 -8.44 39.59 -4.83
CA THR A 112 -9.03 38.41 -4.18
C THR A 112 -9.44 37.36 -5.22
N LEU A 113 -10.10 37.78 -6.30
CA LEU A 113 -10.57 36.89 -7.36
C LEU A 113 -9.39 36.25 -8.11
N ASN A 114 -8.34 37.02 -8.37
CA ASN A 114 -7.08 36.48 -8.93
C ASN A 114 -6.44 35.46 -7.96
N GLY A 115 -6.40 35.76 -6.66
CA GLY A 115 -5.92 34.83 -5.64
C GLY A 115 -6.72 33.52 -5.60
N ILE A 116 -8.05 33.60 -5.71
CA ILE A 116 -8.93 32.42 -5.77
C ILE A 116 -8.63 31.60 -7.02
N ILE A 117 -8.52 32.22 -8.20
CA ILE A 117 -8.23 31.51 -9.46
C ILE A 117 -6.88 30.79 -9.37
N VAL A 118 -5.84 31.47 -8.88
CA VAL A 118 -4.51 30.87 -8.69
C VAL A 118 -4.57 29.73 -7.66
N GLY A 119 -5.31 29.91 -6.56
CA GLY A 119 -5.52 28.89 -5.53
C GLY A 119 -6.22 27.64 -6.07
N VAL A 120 -7.28 27.80 -6.88
CA VAL A 120 -8.02 26.70 -7.52
C VAL A 120 -7.14 25.95 -8.53
N SER A 121 -6.37 26.67 -9.33
CA SER A 121 -5.44 26.07 -10.29
C SER A 121 -4.33 25.26 -9.59
N ALA A 122 -3.74 25.83 -8.53
CA ALA A 122 -2.76 25.12 -7.71
C ALA A 122 -3.37 23.90 -7.01
N PHE A 123 -4.60 24.03 -6.50
CA PHE A 123 -5.36 22.94 -5.88
C PHE A 123 -5.54 21.76 -6.82
N TRP A 124 -6.08 21.98 -8.02
CA TRP A 124 -6.27 20.91 -9.01
C TRP A 124 -4.96 20.23 -9.37
N LYS A 125 -3.88 21.00 -9.51
CA LYS A 125 -2.56 20.43 -9.82
C LYS A 125 -2.04 19.53 -8.70
N TRP A 126 -2.22 19.91 -7.44
CA TRP A 126 -1.72 19.13 -6.30
C TRP A 126 -2.62 17.96 -5.95
N GLN A 127 -3.94 18.14 -6.01
CA GLN A 127 -4.91 17.06 -5.88
C GLN A 127 -4.67 15.99 -6.95
N ALA A 128 -4.51 16.37 -8.22
CA ALA A 128 -4.21 15.42 -9.28
C ALA A 128 -2.91 14.65 -9.03
N LYS A 129 -1.88 15.28 -8.47
CA LYS A 129 -0.62 14.60 -8.10
C LYS A 129 -0.80 13.64 -6.93
N MET A 130 -1.55 14.04 -5.91
CA MET A 130 -1.88 13.18 -4.77
C MET A 130 -2.69 11.96 -5.24
N GLU A 131 -3.74 12.16 -6.03
CA GLU A 131 -4.58 11.08 -6.54
C GLU A 131 -3.82 10.12 -7.43
N LYS A 132 -2.92 10.62 -8.30
CA LYS A 132 -1.99 9.78 -9.07
C LYS A 132 -1.07 8.95 -8.17
N GLY A 133 -0.53 9.56 -7.11
CA GLY A 133 0.26 8.85 -6.10
C GLY A 133 -0.54 7.73 -5.42
N ARG A 134 -1.77 8.03 -5.00
CA ARG A 134 -2.68 7.08 -4.36
C ARG A 134 -3.05 5.93 -5.30
N PHE A 135 -3.39 6.23 -6.55
CA PHE A 135 -3.70 5.23 -7.57
C PHE A 135 -2.51 4.29 -7.81
N ALA A 136 -1.31 4.83 -8.04
CA ALA A 136 -0.11 4.03 -8.19
C ALA A 136 0.15 3.16 -6.95
N ALA A 137 0.00 3.71 -5.74
CA ALA A 137 0.14 2.94 -4.51
C ALA A 137 -0.86 1.79 -4.42
N GLN A 138 -2.13 2.00 -4.79
CA GLN A 138 -3.13 0.94 -4.81
C GLN A 138 -2.78 -0.17 -5.80
N GLU A 139 -2.31 0.19 -6.99
CA GLU A 139 -1.88 -0.78 -8.01
C GLU A 139 -0.67 -1.60 -7.56
N TYR A 140 0.34 -0.97 -6.93
CA TYR A 140 1.48 -1.69 -6.37
C TYR A 140 1.11 -2.56 -5.17
N ASP A 141 0.14 -2.16 -4.35
CA ASP A 141 -0.36 -2.99 -3.24
C ASP A 141 -1.13 -4.20 -3.77
N ASN A 142 -1.97 -4.03 -4.79
CA ASN A 142 -2.64 -5.13 -5.48
C ASN A 142 -1.63 -6.12 -6.07
N LEU A 143 -0.59 -5.62 -6.74
CA LEU A 143 0.52 -6.43 -7.25
C LEU A 143 1.19 -7.23 -6.11
N LYS A 144 1.50 -6.59 -4.99
CA LYS A 144 2.09 -7.23 -3.82
C LYS A 144 1.20 -8.33 -3.25
N GLN A 145 -0.11 -8.09 -3.16
CA GLN A 145 -1.09 -9.07 -2.71
C GLN A 145 -1.17 -10.26 -3.68
N ARG A 146 -1.18 -10.03 -4.99
CA ARG A 146 -1.13 -11.08 -6.02
C ARG A 146 0.13 -11.93 -5.93
N LEU A 147 1.31 -11.31 -5.79
CA LEU A 147 2.58 -12.01 -5.59
C LEU A 147 2.57 -12.90 -4.34
N ASN A 148 2.00 -12.42 -3.24
CA ASN A 148 1.83 -13.22 -2.02
C ASN A 148 0.87 -14.40 -2.24
N LEU A 149 -0.24 -14.19 -2.94
CA LEU A 149 -1.18 -15.25 -3.27
C LEU A 149 -0.54 -16.31 -4.16
N TRP A 150 0.21 -15.91 -5.19
CA TRP A 150 0.93 -16.85 -6.06
C TRP A 150 1.99 -17.63 -5.31
N ARG A 151 2.79 -16.98 -4.46
CA ARG A 151 3.74 -17.66 -3.57
C ARG A 151 3.04 -18.73 -2.74
N THR A 152 1.91 -18.37 -2.13
CA THR A 152 1.12 -19.28 -1.30
C THR A 152 0.58 -20.44 -2.14
N LYS A 153 0.04 -20.19 -3.34
CA LYS A 153 -0.44 -21.24 -4.26
C LYS A 153 0.66 -22.21 -4.68
N ILE A 154 1.88 -21.71 -4.90
CA ILE A 154 3.04 -22.56 -5.22
C ILE A 154 3.41 -23.43 -4.00
N GLU A 155 3.47 -22.85 -2.80
CA GLU A 155 3.80 -23.58 -1.57
C GLU A 155 2.80 -24.71 -1.27
N TYR A 156 1.52 -24.54 -1.66
CA TYR A 156 0.46 -25.56 -1.56
C TYR A 156 0.31 -26.47 -2.79
N ASN A 157 1.24 -26.41 -3.75
CA ASN A 157 1.22 -27.20 -4.98
C ASN A 157 -0.08 -27.04 -5.81
N LYS A 158 -0.77 -25.90 -5.65
CA LYS A 158 -1.98 -25.56 -6.43
C LYS A 158 -1.64 -24.90 -7.77
N MET A 159 -0.40 -24.46 -7.93
CA MET A 159 0.08 -23.76 -9.11
C MET A 159 1.57 -24.02 -9.31
N THR A 160 2.00 -24.27 -10.54
CA THR A 160 3.42 -24.41 -10.86
C THR A 160 4.07 -23.05 -11.03
N PHE A 161 5.38 -22.96 -10.78
CA PHE A 161 6.13 -21.71 -10.96
C PHE A 161 6.11 -21.22 -12.42
N LEU A 162 6.05 -22.13 -13.40
CA LEU A 162 5.93 -21.79 -14.81
C LEU A 162 4.62 -21.06 -15.11
N MET A 163 3.50 -21.53 -14.53
CA MET A 163 2.23 -20.82 -14.66
C MET A 163 2.27 -19.45 -13.98
N VAL A 164 2.99 -19.30 -12.86
CA VAL A 164 3.16 -17.98 -12.23
C VAL A 164 4.05 -17.07 -13.07
N LEU A 165 5.10 -17.58 -13.69
CA LEU A 165 5.90 -16.82 -14.65
C LEU A 165 5.07 -16.35 -15.84
N GLU A 166 4.32 -17.27 -16.45
CA GLU A 166 3.44 -16.97 -17.58
C GLU A 166 2.36 -15.98 -17.16
N GLU A 167 1.77 -16.11 -15.97
CA GLU A 167 0.76 -15.18 -15.49
C GLU A 167 1.39 -13.81 -15.15
N VAL A 168 2.62 -13.76 -14.62
CA VAL A 168 3.37 -12.49 -14.44
C VAL A 168 3.76 -11.87 -15.78
N GLU A 169 4.02 -12.68 -16.80
CA GLU A 169 4.37 -12.19 -18.12
C GLU A 169 3.14 -11.77 -18.94
N GLN A 170 2.02 -12.48 -18.83
CA GLN A 170 0.77 -12.19 -19.55
C GLN A 170 -0.10 -11.17 -18.82
N THR A 171 -0.34 -11.39 -17.52
CA THR A 171 -1.27 -10.57 -16.71
C THR A 171 -0.62 -9.28 -16.28
N LEU A 172 0.66 -9.36 -15.92
CA LEU A 172 1.40 -8.19 -15.52
C LEU A 172 2.12 -7.54 -16.67
N ASN A 173 2.47 -8.29 -17.74
CA ASN A 173 3.32 -7.85 -18.85
C ASN A 173 4.24 -6.75 -18.34
N LEU A 174 5.08 -7.10 -17.36
CA LEU A 174 5.49 -6.19 -16.27
C LEU A 174 5.99 -4.84 -16.81
N GLY A 175 6.62 -4.86 -17.99
CA GLY A 175 6.97 -3.67 -18.76
C GLY A 175 5.78 -2.77 -19.13
N VAL A 176 4.71 -3.30 -19.71
CA VAL A 176 3.45 -2.59 -20.01
C VAL A 176 2.76 -2.09 -18.75
N PHE A 177 2.56 -2.91 -17.72
CA PHE A 177 1.90 -2.44 -16.48
C PHE A 177 2.69 -1.31 -15.82
N LEU A 178 4.01 -1.47 -15.68
CA LEU A 178 4.88 -0.41 -15.14
C LEU A 178 4.86 0.82 -16.05
N ASN A 179 4.85 0.65 -17.37
CA ASN A 179 4.76 1.74 -18.33
C ASN A 179 3.41 2.46 -18.24
N ASP A 180 2.31 1.75 -18.02
CA ASP A 180 0.98 2.34 -17.86
C ASP A 180 0.86 3.12 -16.56
N ILE A 181 1.42 2.61 -15.46
CA ILE A 181 1.55 3.40 -14.21
C ILE A 181 2.44 4.62 -14.47
N MET A 182 3.57 4.47 -15.15
CA MET A 182 4.46 5.60 -15.45
C MET A 182 3.81 6.64 -16.37
N LYS A 183 3.00 6.23 -17.35
CA LYS A 183 2.27 7.13 -18.25
C LYS A 183 1.17 7.89 -17.52
N THR A 184 0.40 7.20 -16.69
CA THR A 184 -0.73 7.79 -15.96
C THR A 184 -0.27 8.69 -14.82
N CYS A 185 0.68 8.20 -14.02
CA CYS A 185 1.10 8.82 -12.77
C CYS A 185 2.34 9.72 -12.93
N GLY A 186 3.13 9.50 -13.98
CA GLY A 186 4.45 10.10 -14.15
C GLY A 186 5.53 9.36 -13.35
N PRO A 187 6.82 9.68 -13.60
CA PRO A 187 7.90 9.14 -12.81
C PRO A 187 7.84 9.65 -11.35
N PRO A 188 8.24 8.83 -10.37
CA PRO A 188 8.36 9.29 -9.00
C PRO A 188 9.45 10.36 -8.86
N ASP A 189 9.28 11.24 -7.86
CA ASP A 189 10.28 12.27 -7.51
C ASP A 189 11.62 11.61 -7.12
N GLU A 190 12.69 11.95 -7.84
CA GLU A 190 14.03 11.37 -7.66
C GLU A 190 14.53 11.48 -6.21
N TYR A 191 14.21 12.60 -5.55
CA TYR A 191 14.56 12.80 -4.15
C TYR A 191 13.87 11.77 -3.24
N LEU A 192 12.59 11.48 -3.50
CA LEU A 192 11.85 10.47 -2.73
C LEU A 192 12.39 9.07 -3.00
N VAL A 193 12.73 8.76 -4.26
CA VAL A 193 13.36 7.48 -4.61
C VAL A 193 14.67 7.30 -3.86
N ALA A 194 15.54 8.30 -3.86
CA ALA A 194 16.82 8.26 -3.16
C ALA A 194 16.64 8.08 -1.64
N LYS A 195 15.70 8.84 -1.04
CA LYS A 195 15.39 8.76 0.38
C LYS A 195 14.88 7.37 0.78
N VAL A 196 13.94 6.79 0.03
CA VAL A 196 13.41 5.45 0.32
C VAL A 196 14.49 4.39 0.18
N LYS A 197 15.34 4.47 -0.86
CA LYS A 197 16.48 3.56 -1.01
C LYS A 197 17.44 3.65 0.19
N GLN A 198 17.72 4.86 0.66
CA GLN A 198 18.56 5.07 1.85
C GLN A 198 17.91 4.47 3.11
N GLU A 199 16.60 4.67 3.31
CA GLU A 199 15.86 4.10 4.45
C GLU A 199 15.87 2.56 4.42
N ILE A 200 15.64 1.95 3.25
CA ILE A 200 15.69 0.49 3.07
C ILE A 200 17.11 -0.03 3.39
N ALA A 201 18.15 0.61 2.86
CA ALA A 201 19.53 0.24 3.14
C ALA A 201 19.88 0.35 4.64
N MET A 202 19.40 1.41 5.29
CA MET A 202 19.59 1.63 6.73
C MET A 202 18.85 0.59 7.57
N GLN A 203 17.63 0.22 7.18
CA GLN A 203 16.87 -0.86 7.82
C GLN A 203 17.59 -2.21 7.71
N ALA A 204 18.14 -2.53 6.53
CA ALA A 204 18.94 -3.74 6.31
C ALA A 204 20.20 -3.74 7.18
N PHE A 205 20.90 -2.61 7.26
CA PHE A 205 22.06 -2.44 8.14
C PHE A 205 21.70 -2.65 9.62
N HIS A 206 20.62 -2.04 10.10
CA HIS A 206 20.15 -2.24 11.48
C HIS A 206 19.69 -3.68 11.75
N ALA A 207 19.09 -4.35 10.77
CA ALA A 207 18.74 -5.77 10.89
C ALA A 207 19.98 -6.65 11.01
N ALA A 208 21.00 -6.44 10.16
CA ALA A 208 22.27 -7.15 10.22
C ALA A 208 22.98 -6.95 11.57
N LYS A 209 23.04 -5.70 12.04
CA LYS A 209 23.62 -5.36 13.35
C LYS A 209 22.89 -6.03 14.53
N ARG A 210 21.56 -6.17 14.44
CA ARG A 210 20.76 -6.92 15.43
C ARG A 210 21.08 -8.41 15.43
N LEU A 211 21.26 -9.01 14.25
CA LEU A 211 21.64 -10.42 14.12
C LEU A 211 23.03 -10.69 14.66
N GLU A 212 23.98 -9.80 14.39
CA GLU A 212 25.35 -9.90 14.91
C GLU A 212 25.39 -9.87 16.45
N ARG A 213 24.66 -8.93 17.07
CA ARG A 213 24.51 -8.88 18.54
C ARG A 213 23.93 -10.16 19.12
N ARG A 214 22.90 -10.72 18.46
CA ARG A 214 22.31 -12.00 18.88
C ARG A 214 23.32 -13.14 18.77
N ARG A 215 24.12 -13.20 17.70
CA ARG A 215 25.18 -14.21 17.55
C ARG A 215 26.22 -14.10 18.67
N GLN A 216 26.64 -12.89 19.03
CA GLN A 216 27.59 -12.67 20.14
C GLN A 216 27.00 -13.11 21.49
N GLN A 217 25.72 -12.85 21.74
CA GLN A 217 25.04 -13.29 22.96
C GLN A 217 24.94 -14.82 23.05
N VAL A 218 24.61 -15.50 21.95
CA VAL A 218 24.55 -16.97 21.89
C VAL A 218 25.95 -17.59 22.06
N ALA A 219 26.97 -17.02 21.42
CA ALA A 219 28.34 -17.50 21.59
C ALA A 219 28.86 -17.28 23.03
N GLY A 220 28.50 -16.15 23.66
CA GLY A 220 28.87 -15.86 25.04
C GLY A 220 28.19 -16.77 26.07
N SER A 221 26.91 -17.08 25.88
CA SER A 221 26.16 -18.01 26.75
C SER A 221 26.65 -19.45 26.62
N ALA A 222 26.84 -19.95 25.39
CA ALA A 222 27.41 -21.28 25.18
C ALA A 222 28.84 -21.41 25.75
N GLY A 223 29.62 -20.33 25.74
CA GLY A 223 30.94 -20.29 26.36
C GLY A 223 30.90 -20.27 27.90
N ALA A 224 29.83 -19.74 28.50
CA ALA A 224 29.64 -19.72 29.96
C ALA A 224 29.19 -21.09 30.48
N GLU A 225 28.19 -21.71 29.84
CA GLU A 225 27.71 -23.06 30.19
C GLU A 225 28.86 -24.08 30.14
N ARG A 226 29.71 -24.03 29.11
CA ARG A 226 30.86 -24.93 28.99
C ARG A 226 31.91 -24.75 30.10
N LYS A 227 32.00 -23.58 30.73
CA LYS A 227 32.91 -23.34 31.86
C LYS A 227 32.32 -23.87 33.18
N GLU A 228 31.00 -23.76 33.36
CA GLU A 228 30.30 -24.33 34.51
C GLU A 228 30.39 -25.87 34.49
N ASP A 229 30.20 -26.49 33.33
CA ASP A 229 30.35 -27.94 33.15
C ASP A 229 31.77 -28.44 33.52
N LEU A 230 32.80 -27.68 33.13
CA LEU A 230 34.19 -28.00 33.47
C LEU A 230 34.51 -27.82 34.96
N GLN A 231 33.86 -26.86 35.64
CA GLN A 231 34.00 -26.70 37.09
C GLN A 231 33.33 -27.82 37.87
N GLN A 232 32.18 -28.32 37.41
CA GLN A 232 31.49 -29.46 38.06
C GLN A 232 32.26 -30.78 37.91
N GLN A 233 33.07 -30.96 36.86
CA GLN A 233 33.91 -32.15 36.69
C GLN A 233 35.17 -32.19 37.58
N GLN A 234 35.50 -31.09 38.26
CA GLN A 234 36.69 -31.00 39.13
C GLN A 234 36.40 -31.20 40.62
N ILE A 235 35.15 -31.50 40.99
CA ILE A 235 34.69 -31.80 42.36
C ILE A 235 34.36 -33.28 42.46
#